data_AF-A0A0F9BXY3-F1
#
_entry.id   AF-A0A0F9BXY3-F1
#
_cell.length_a   1.000
_cell.length_b   1.000
_cell.length_c   1.000
_cell.angle_alpha   90.00
_cell.angle_beta   90.00
_cell.angle_gamma   90.00
#
_symmetry.space_group_name_H-M   'P 1'
#
loop_
_entity.id
_entity.type
_entity.pdbx_description
1 polymer ?
#
loop_
_entity_poly.entity_id
_entity_poly.type
_entity_poly.pdbx_seq_one_letter_code
_entity_poly.pdbx_strand_id
1 'polypeptide(L)' 'MKNVVVIGVGLMGTGIAQVSLMAGYNVTMVDLTQDILNKAMT' A
#
# COMPACT_ATOMS: atom_id res chain seq x y z
N MET A 1 -2.98 18.50 -0.38
CA MET A 1 -3.48 17.17 0.05
C MET A 1 -2.90 16.14 -0.91
N LYS A 2 -1.97 15.27 -0.47
CA LYS A 2 -1.27 14.27 -1.31
C LYS A 2 -1.46 12.86 -0.73
N ASN A 3 -2.72 12.45 -0.50
CA ASN A 3 -3.05 11.15 0.06
C ASN A 3 -3.42 10.17 -1.08
N VAL A 4 -2.82 8.99 -1.08
CA VAL A 4 -3.06 7.91 -2.04
C VAL A 4 -3.59 6.71 -1.26
N VAL A 5 -4.70 6.13 -1.71
CA VAL A 5 -5.25 4.91 -1.11
C VAL A 5 -5.05 3.77 -2.09
N VAL A 6 -4.37 2.71 -1.64
CA VAL A 6 -4.14 1.49 -2.42
C VAL A 6 -5.04 0.40 -1.88
N ILE A 7 -5.95 -0.10 -2.72
CA ILE A 7 -6.89 -1.17 -2.39
C ILE A 7 -6.38 -2.46 -3.03
N GLY A 8 -6.05 -3.45 -2.19
CA GLY A 8 -5.40 -4.70 -2.58
C GLY A 8 -3.88 -4.60 -2.49
N VAL A 9 -3.29 -5.44 -1.63
CA VAL A 9 -1.88 -5.41 -1.21
C VAL A 9 -1.19 -6.73 -1.59
N GLY A 10 -1.48 -7.19 -2.81
CA GLY A 10 -0.67 -8.21 -3.48
C GLY A 10 0.63 -7.63 -4.05
N LEU A 11 1.35 -8.42 -4.84
CA LEU A 11 2.64 -8.03 -5.45
C LEU A 11 2.61 -6.66 -6.15
N MET A 12 1.55 -6.37 -6.92
CA MET A 12 1.40 -5.08 -7.60
C MET A 12 1.02 -3.94 -6.64
N GLY A 13 0.17 -4.20 -5.65
CA GLY A 13 -0.31 -3.20 -4.69
C GLY A 13 0.81 -2.66 -3.81
N THR A 14 1.68 -3.55 -3.32
CA THR A 14 2.88 -3.18 -2.57
C THR A 14 3.84 -2.34 -3.41
N GLY A 15 4.05 -2.69 -4.68
CA GLY A 15 4.90 -1.89 -5.58
C GLY A 15 4.36 -0.48 -5.84
N ILE A 16 3.05 -0.35 -6.06
CA ILE A 16 2.39 0.95 -6.24
C ILE A 16 2.49 1.78 -4.96
N ALA A 17 2.26 1.17 -3.80
CA ALA A 17 2.38 1.82 -2.50
C ALA A 17 3.81 2.31 -2.25
N GLN A 18 4.81 1.47 -2.54
CA GLN A 18 6.22 1.81 -2.38
C GLN A 18 6.62 3.01 -3.26
N VAL A 19 6.28 2.99 -4.55
CA VAL A 19 6.61 4.11 -5.46
C VAL A 19 5.90 5.39 -5.04
N SER A 20 4.64 5.29 -4.62
CA SER A 20 3.86 6.44 -4.14
C SER A 20 4.45 7.04 -2.86
N LEU A 21 4.92 6.20 -1.93
CA LEU A 21 5.65 6.64 -0.74
C LEU A 21 6.96 7.33 -1.11
N MET A 22 7.77 6.73 -2.00
CA MET A 22 9.04 7.32 -2.46
C MET A 22 8.85 8.66 -3.19
N ALA A 23 7.71 8.86 -3.85
CA ALA A 23 7.36 10.13 -4.49
C ALA A 23 6.84 11.20 -3.51
N GLY A 24 6.79 10.90 -2.20
CA GLY A 24 6.40 11.83 -1.15
C GLY A 24 4.89 12.00 -0.98
N TYR A 25 4.11 11.00 -1.40
CA TYR A 25 2.68 10.92 -1.09
C TYR A 25 2.46 10.14 0.21
N ASN A 26 1.43 10.52 0.95
CA ASN A 26 0.98 9.75 2.11
C ASN A 26 0.11 8.59 1.61
N VAL A 27 0.50 7.34 1.90
CA VAL A 27 -0.16 6.16 1.34
C VAL A 27 -0.89 5.38 2.44
N THR A 28 -2.17 5.10 2.20
CA THR A 28 -2.97 4.20 3.03
C THR A 28 -3.25 2.93 2.24
N MET A 29 -2.87 1.77 2.79
CA MET A 29 -3.14 0.47 2.18
C MET A 29 -4.37 -0.17 2.83
N VAL A 30 -5.24 -0.76 2.02
CA VAL A 30 -6.47 -1.44 2.46
C VAL A 30 -6.56 -2.80 1.78
N ASP A 31 -6.74 -3.86 2.55
CA ASP A 31 -7.01 -5.21 2.06
C ASP A 31 -8.16 -5.86 2.85
N LEU A 32 -8.66 -6.99 2.36
CA LEU A 32 -9.77 -7.73 2.94
C LEU A 32 -9.43 -8.31 4.32
N THR A 33 -8.17 -8.71 4.55
CA THR A 33 -7.74 -9.34 5.80
C THR A 33 -6.42 -8.76 6.30
N GLN A 34 -6.26 -8.71 7.62
CA GLN A 34 -5.04 -8.23 8.27
C GLN A 34 -3.83 -9.11 7.94
N ASP A 35 -4.02 -10.40 7.67
CA ASP A 35 -2.94 -11.32 7.28
C ASP A 35 -2.25 -10.91 5.98
N ILE A 36 -3.00 -10.41 5.01
CA ILE A 36 -2.44 -9.95 3.73
C ILE A 36 -1.65 -8.65 3.95
N LEU A 37 -2.16 -7.76 4.79
CA LEU A 37 -1.44 -6.54 5.19
C LEU A 37 -0.14 -6.86 5.93
N ASN A 38 -0.15 -7.84 6.84
CA ASN A 38 1.05 -8.26 7.56
C ASN A 38 2.11 -8.85 6.62
N LYS A 39 1.69 -9.62 5.61
CA LYS A 39 2.58 -10.16 4.58
C LYS A 39 3.22 -9.08 3.71
N ALA A 40 2.54 -7.97 3.49
CA ALA A 40 3.08 -6.85 2.72
C ALA A 40 4.04 -5.94 3.51
N MET A 41 4.02 -6.03 4.85
CA MET A 41 4.94 -5.30 5.74
C MET A 41 6.22 -6.07 6.08
N THR A 42 6.29 -7.37 5.78
CA THR A 42 7.48 -8.22 6.00
C THR A 42 8.32 -8.27 4.74
#